data_AF-A0A419H2I9-F1
#
_entry.id   AF-A0A419H2I9-F1
#
_cell.length_a   1.000
_cell.length_b   1.000
_cell.length_c   1.000
_cell.angle_alpha   90.00
_cell.angle_beta   90.00
_cell.angle_gamma   90.00
#
_symmetry.space_group_name_H-M   'P 1'
#
loop_
_entity.id
_entity.type
_entity.pdbx_description
1 polymer ?
#
loop_
_entity_poly.entity_id
_entity_poly.type
_entity_poly.pdbx_seq_one_letter_code
_entity_poly.pdbx_strand_id
1 'polypeptide(L)'
;MKLLAKSAVIILMFISISNAQTNWKKLFNGKDLLNWEQLNGHAKYSVQDGIIVGETVLNTPNSFIVTKEKYSDFILELEFKCEPDMNSGVQIRSASIPTYKDGKVHGYQVEIDAAKRAWTGGIYDEGRRGWLCTLDENKNGRKAFKQNEWNKMRVEAIGNSIKTWINGIACADIIDDMTSEGFIALQVHSIGNNKADEGKQICWKNVRIITEDVQKFATKTKSNIPQYNYLPNVLSEREKKEGRKLLWDGKTTEGWRSAKSEKFPSGGWEIADGALKTLKSNGFESKNGGDIITTKKYKNFELLVEFKVTEGSNSGIKYFVDPDLNKGEGSAIGCEFQILDDEKHPDAKLGVKGNRTVGSLYDLIPAVNKRFSGVGEWNHARIIVNGNHVEHWMNGFKVVEYERGTQMWRALVAYSKYKDWPNFGESPEGHILLQEHGFEVWFRSIKIREL
;
A
#
# COMPACT_ATOMS: atom_id res chain seq x y z
N MET A 1 35.49 69.87 -55.65
CA MET A 1 35.02 69.49 -54.30
C MET A 1 33.54 69.12 -54.37
N LYS A 2 33.19 67.83 -54.38
CA LYS A 2 31.80 67.35 -54.22
C LYS A 2 31.80 66.39 -53.04
N LEU A 3 31.13 66.77 -51.94
CA LEU A 3 30.92 65.92 -50.76
C LEU A 3 29.72 65.00 -51.03
N LEU A 4 29.92 63.69 -50.90
CA LEU A 4 28.86 62.68 -50.89
C LEU A 4 28.52 62.36 -49.43
N ALA A 5 27.29 62.69 -49.01
CA ALA A 5 26.72 62.28 -47.74
C ALA A 5 26.23 60.82 -47.83
N LYS A 6 26.73 59.95 -46.96
CA LYS A 6 26.23 58.57 -46.81
C LYS A 6 25.24 58.55 -45.63
N SER A 7 23.96 58.33 -45.92
CA SER A 7 22.93 58.06 -44.93
C SER A 7 23.10 56.66 -44.36
N ALA A 8 23.26 56.55 -43.04
CA ALA A 8 23.24 55.28 -42.33
C ALA A 8 21.78 54.94 -41.95
N VAL A 9 21.25 53.85 -42.49
CA VAL A 9 19.96 53.28 -42.10
C VAL A 9 20.18 52.45 -40.83
N ILE A 10 19.59 52.88 -39.73
CA ILE A 10 19.55 52.12 -38.47
C ILE A 10 18.39 51.13 -38.56
N ILE A 11 18.72 49.84 -38.73
CA ILE A 11 17.74 48.75 -38.64
C ILE A 11 17.55 48.43 -37.16
N LEU A 12 16.39 48.81 -36.60
CA LEU A 12 15.95 48.34 -35.28
C LEU A 12 15.55 46.86 -35.40
N MET A 13 16.36 45.97 -34.84
CA MET A 13 15.98 44.58 -34.57
C MET A 13 14.95 44.56 -33.44
N PHE A 14 13.70 44.24 -33.77
CA PHE A 14 12.71 43.79 -32.78
C PHE A 14 13.13 42.42 -32.26
N ILE A 15 13.65 42.37 -31.03
CA ILE A 15 13.82 41.14 -30.29
C ILE A 15 12.42 40.71 -29.83
N SER A 16 11.81 39.80 -30.59
CA SER A 16 10.64 39.05 -30.11
C SER A 16 11.09 38.19 -28.94
N ILE A 17 10.76 38.61 -27.72
CA ILE A 17 10.85 37.76 -26.54
C ILE A 17 9.79 36.68 -26.73
N SER A 18 10.20 35.54 -27.27
CA SER A 18 9.42 34.31 -27.21
C SER A 18 9.27 33.97 -25.73
N ASN A 19 8.10 34.26 -25.16
CA ASN A 19 7.68 33.69 -23.90
C ASN A 19 7.76 32.16 -24.08
N ALA A 20 8.80 31.55 -23.54
CA ALA A 20 8.88 30.10 -23.44
C ALA A 20 7.67 29.67 -22.61
N GLN A 21 6.64 29.16 -23.29
CA GLN A 21 5.45 28.65 -22.64
C GLN A 21 5.93 27.53 -21.71
N THR A 22 5.78 27.74 -20.40
CA THR A 22 6.11 26.70 -19.44
C THR A 22 5.26 25.47 -19.77
N ASN A 23 5.83 24.27 -19.80
CA ASN A 23 5.08 23.01 -20.03
C ASN A 23 4.00 22.73 -18.96
N TRP A 24 3.91 23.59 -17.95
CA TRP A 24 2.88 23.60 -16.92
C TRP A 24 1.56 24.18 -17.45
N LYS A 25 0.51 23.35 -17.42
CA LYS A 25 -0.89 23.75 -17.55
C LYS A 25 -1.45 24.06 -16.16
N LYS A 26 -2.17 25.17 -16.01
CA LYS A 26 -2.81 25.52 -14.73
C LYS A 26 -4.15 24.78 -14.63
N LEU A 27 -4.34 23.99 -13.57
CA LEU A 27 -5.64 23.38 -13.25
C LEU A 27 -6.56 24.36 -12.53
N PHE A 28 -5.97 25.30 -11.78
CA PHE A 28 -6.69 26.41 -11.16
C PHE A 28 -6.30 27.73 -11.81
N ASN A 29 -7.31 28.48 -12.27
CA ASN A 29 -7.12 29.74 -12.98
C ASN A 29 -6.80 30.94 -12.06
N GLY A 30 -6.89 30.75 -10.74
CA GLY A 30 -6.64 31.79 -9.74
C GLY A 30 -7.82 32.72 -9.46
N LYS A 31 -9.00 32.45 -10.03
CA LYS A 31 -10.16 33.36 -9.97
C LYS A 31 -11.45 32.66 -9.54
N ASP A 32 -11.73 31.48 -10.11
CA ASP A 32 -13.01 30.79 -9.92
C ASP A 32 -12.85 29.26 -10.04
N LEU A 33 -13.93 28.55 -9.73
CA LEU A 33 -14.01 27.09 -9.79
C LEU A 33 -14.82 26.60 -11.01
N LEU A 34 -14.95 27.40 -12.07
CA LEU A 34 -15.80 27.04 -13.23
C LEU A 34 -15.35 25.76 -13.96
N ASN A 35 -14.07 25.43 -13.88
CA ASN A 35 -13.48 24.21 -14.45
C ASN A 35 -13.49 23.01 -13.48
N TRP A 36 -14.15 23.17 -12.34
CA TRP A 36 -14.28 22.16 -11.31
C TRP A 36 -15.74 21.77 -11.13
N GLU A 37 -15.98 20.58 -10.61
CA GLU A 37 -17.29 20.09 -10.22
C GLU A 37 -17.22 19.54 -8.80
N GLN A 38 -18.22 19.82 -7.97
CA GLN A 38 -18.28 19.26 -6.63
C GLN A 38 -19.00 17.91 -6.63
N LEU A 39 -18.37 16.88 -6.07
CA LEU A 39 -18.92 15.54 -5.92
C LEU A 39 -19.05 15.12 -4.45
N ASN A 40 -20.04 14.25 -4.23
CA ASN A 40 -20.45 13.66 -2.95
C ASN A 40 -20.94 14.69 -1.91
N GLY A 41 -20.10 15.13 -0.97
CA GLY A 41 -20.55 16.02 0.11
C GLY A 41 -20.75 17.48 -0.28
N HIS A 42 -21.14 18.28 0.72
CA HIS A 42 -21.56 19.68 0.61
C HIS A 42 -20.67 20.64 1.43
N ALA A 43 -19.40 20.28 1.66
CA ALA A 43 -18.42 21.22 2.20
C ALA A 43 -18.35 22.48 1.35
N LYS A 44 -17.97 23.61 1.95
CA LYS A 44 -17.89 24.88 1.24
C LYS A 44 -16.55 24.98 0.52
N TYR A 45 -16.60 25.43 -0.73
CA TYR A 45 -15.42 25.80 -1.50
C TYR A 45 -15.55 27.25 -1.97
N SER A 46 -14.50 28.04 -1.73
CA SER A 46 -14.44 29.44 -2.16
C SER A 46 -13.07 29.77 -2.74
N VAL A 47 -12.98 30.91 -3.45
CA VAL A 47 -11.72 31.45 -3.93
C VAL A 47 -11.46 32.79 -3.26
N GLN A 48 -10.29 32.92 -2.62
CA GLN A 48 -9.85 34.14 -1.93
C GLN A 48 -8.41 34.42 -2.35
N ASP A 49 -8.14 35.59 -2.95
CA ASP A 49 -6.78 36.01 -3.33
C ASP A 49 -5.97 34.96 -4.15
N GLY A 50 -6.64 34.28 -5.08
CA GLY A 50 -6.00 33.24 -5.89
C GLY A 50 -5.68 31.96 -5.11
N ILE A 51 -6.39 31.70 -4.02
CA ILE A 51 -6.34 30.50 -3.19
C ILE A 51 -7.71 29.84 -3.19
N ILE A 52 -7.75 28.53 -3.41
CA ILE A 52 -8.93 27.71 -3.16
C ILE A 52 -8.98 27.44 -1.66
N VAL A 53 -10.10 27.76 -1.01
CA VAL A 53 -10.35 27.50 0.41
C VAL A 53 -11.48 26.49 0.53
N GLY A 54 -11.17 25.32 1.08
CA GLY A 54 -12.15 24.32 1.50
C GLY A 54 -12.43 24.45 2.99
N GLU A 55 -13.70 24.51 3.37
CA GLU A 55 -14.15 24.67 4.75
C GLU A 55 -15.05 23.49 5.16
N THR A 56 -14.72 22.87 6.29
CA THR A 56 -15.48 21.75 6.86
C THR A 56 -16.86 22.21 7.33
N VAL A 57 -17.86 21.34 7.10
CA VAL A 57 -19.24 21.55 7.57
C VAL A 57 -19.76 20.29 8.25
N LEU A 58 -20.69 20.45 9.19
CA LEU A 58 -21.27 19.34 9.92
C LEU A 58 -22.13 18.44 9.03
N ASN A 59 -22.16 17.15 9.38
CA ASN A 59 -23.09 16.15 8.87
C ASN A 59 -23.12 16.00 7.34
N THR A 60 -21.97 16.19 6.69
CA THR A 60 -21.79 15.93 5.26
C THR A 60 -20.71 14.87 5.05
N PRO A 61 -20.83 13.97 4.05
CA PRO A 61 -19.75 13.04 3.72
C PRO A 61 -18.53 13.78 3.15
N ASN A 62 -17.46 13.03 2.84
CA ASN A 62 -16.29 13.58 2.15
C ASN A 62 -16.75 14.34 0.89
N SER A 63 -16.25 15.56 0.75
CA SER A 63 -16.60 16.46 -0.35
C SER A 63 -15.37 16.64 -1.22
N PHE A 64 -15.55 16.65 -2.53
CA PHE A 64 -14.45 16.77 -3.47
C PHE A 64 -14.79 17.81 -4.53
N ILE A 65 -13.90 18.77 -4.80
CA ILE A 65 -13.93 19.47 -6.09
C ILE A 65 -13.01 18.75 -7.06
N VAL A 66 -13.55 18.27 -8.18
CA VAL A 66 -12.87 17.43 -9.16
C VAL A 66 -12.61 18.21 -10.44
N THR A 67 -11.51 17.89 -11.13
CA THR A 67 -11.28 18.38 -12.49
C THR A 67 -12.29 17.74 -13.45
N LYS A 68 -12.81 18.53 -14.40
CA LYS A 68 -13.67 18.00 -15.47
C LYS A 68 -12.92 17.10 -16.45
N GLU A 69 -11.63 17.35 -16.62
CA GLU A 69 -10.72 16.51 -17.40
C GLU A 69 -10.18 15.35 -16.57
N LYS A 70 -9.78 14.28 -17.27
CA LYS A 70 -9.08 13.13 -16.71
C LYS A 70 -7.63 13.13 -17.16
N TYR A 71 -6.76 12.59 -16.33
CA TYR A 71 -5.32 12.56 -16.54
C TYR A 71 -4.78 11.15 -16.29
N SER A 72 -3.93 10.68 -17.21
CA SER A 72 -3.22 9.42 -17.11
C SER A 72 -1.79 9.63 -16.62
N ASP A 73 -0.86 9.89 -17.53
CA ASP A 73 0.54 10.19 -17.24
C ASP A 73 0.74 11.68 -17.00
N PHE A 74 1.20 12.04 -15.81
CA PHE A 74 1.39 13.43 -15.43
C PHE A 74 2.42 13.66 -14.31
N ILE A 75 2.83 14.92 -14.22
CA ILE A 75 3.47 15.50 -13.05
C ILE A 75 2.57 16.61 -12.52
N LEU A 76 2.05 16.44 -11.30
CA LEU A 76 1.21 17.42 -10.61
C LEU A 76 2.05 18.16 -9.57
N GLU A 77 1.91 19.48 -9.52
CA GLU A 77 2.41 20.30 -8.42
C GLU A 77 1.30 21.21 -7.89
N LEU A 78 1.27 21.37 -6.58
CA LEU A 78 0.41 22.32 -5.88
C LEU A 78 1.05 22.72 -4.55
N GLU A 79 0.57 23.81 -3.98
CA GLU A 79 0.87 24.20 -2.60
C GLU A 79 -0.39 24.07 -1.75
N PHE A 80 -0.25 23.58 -0.53
CA PHE A 80 -1.35 23.43 0.42
C PHE A 80 -1.00 23.94 1.82
N LYS A 81 -2.02 24.33 2.59
CA LYS A 81 -1.92 24.70 4.00
C LYS A 81 -3.22 24.34 4.71
N CYS A 82 -3.17 23.61 5.81
CA CYS A 82 -4.34 23.26 6.63
C CYS A 82 -4.18 23.74 8.06
N GLU A 83 -5.33 23.87 8.74
CA GLU A 83 -5.38 24.00 10.19
C GLU A 83 -4.98 22.70 10.92
N PRO A 84 -4.59 22.78 12.20
CA PRO A 84 -4.18 21.62 12.99
C PRO A 84 -5.24 20.54 13.10
N ASP A 85 -4.77 19.29 13.20
CA ASP A 85 -5.58 18.07 13.37
C ASP A 85 -6.60 17.81 12.23
N MET A 86 -6.51 18.55 11.11
CA MET A 86 -7.30 18.27 9.92
C MET A 86 -6.79 17.06 9.14
N ASN A 87 -7.73 16.37 8.50
CA ASN A 87 -7.47 15.41 7.43
C ASN A 87 -7.98 15.97 6.09
N SER A 88 -7.21 15.76 5.05
CA SER A 88 -7.55 16.11 3.66
C SER A 88 -6.72 15.22 2.73
N GLY A 89 -6.81 15.48 1.43
CA GLY A 89 -6.06 14.75 0.44
C GLY A 89 -6.25 15.32 -0.96
N VAL A 90 -5.39 14.86 -1.86
CA VAL A 90 -5.45 15.17 -3.28
C VAL A 90 -5.66 13.87 -4.02
N GLN A 91 -6.84 13.72 -4.61
CA GLN A 91 -7.15 12.56 -5.44
C GLN A 91 -6.38 12.62 -6.75
N ILE A 92 -5.90 11.48 -7.21
CA ILE A 92 -5.14 11.31 -8.45
C ILE A 92 -5.62 10.05 -9.16
N ARG A 93 -5.89 10.16 -10.47
CA ARG A 93 -6.46 9.05 -11.27
C ARG A 93 -7.71 8.44 -10.61
N SER A 94 -8.50 9.26 -9.94
CA SER A 94 -9.70 8.81 -9.24
C SER A 94 -10.93 8.88 -10.14
N ALA A 95 -11.96 8.14 -9.75
CA ALA A 95 -13.21 8.02 -10.49
C ALA A 95 -14.41 8.21 -9.56
N SER A 96 -15.55 8.50 -10.17
CA SER A 96 -16.86 8.44 -9.55
C SER A 96 -17.78 7.79 -10.57
N ILE A 97 -18.15 6.54 -10.31
CA ILE A 97 -18.87 5.70 -11.26
C ILE A 97 -20.21 5.36 -10.59
N PRO A 98 -21.37 5.65 -11.22
CA PRO A 98 -22.68 5.43 -10.60
C PRO A 98 -22.89 4.00 -10.08
N THR A 99 -22.36 3.00 -10.78
CA THR A 99 -22.47 1.58 -10.40
C THR A 99 -21.48 1.15 -9.31
N TYR A 100 -20.49 1.98 -8.96
CA TYR A 100 -19.55 1.71 -7.89
C TYR A 100 -19.95 2.51 -6.65
N LYS A 101 -20.54 1.81 -5.66
CA LYS A 101 -20.95 2.41 -4.37
C LYS A 101 -21.74 3.71 -4.56
N ASP A 102 -22.74 3.68 -5.45
CA ASP A 102 -23.64 4.79 -5.74
C ASP A 102 -22.94 6.10 -6.14
N GLY A 103 -21.87 6.02 -6.93
CA GLY A 103 -21.13 7.21 -7.37
C GLY A 103 -20.24 7.81 -6.26
N LYS A 104 -19.80 7.00 -5.30
CA LYS A 104 -18.77 7.42 -4.35
C LYS A 104 -17.45 7.68 -5.10
N VAL A 105 -16.82 8.82 -4.85
CA VAL A 105 -15.45 9.09 -5.31
C VAL A 105 -14.51 8.03 -4.74
N HIS A 106 -13.70 7.43 -5.61
CA HIS A 106 -12.77 6.38 -5.25
C HIS A 106 -11.52 6.39 -6.13
N GLY A 107 -10.39 5.93 -5.59
CA GLY A 107 -9.10 5.90 -6.26
C GLY A 107 -7.97 6.40 -5.38
N TYR A 108 -6.79 6.60 -5.97
CA TYR A 108 -5.61 6.98 -5.20
C TYR A 108 -5.71 8.41 -4.68
N GLN A 109 -5.32 8.59 -3.43
CA GLN A 109 -5.27 9.84 -2.71
C GLN A 109 -3.86 10.05 -2.18
N VAL A 110 -3.28 11.22 -2.44
CA VAL A 110 -2.11 11.69 -1.70
C VAL A 110 -2.60 12.34 -0.41
N GLU A 111 -2.25 11.74 0.72
CA GLU A 111 -2.76 12.16 2.03
C GLU A 111 -2.26 13.54 2.44
N ILE A 112 -3.13 14.33 3.08
CA ILE A 112 -2.77 15.48 3.92
C ILE A 112 -3.24 15.18 5.33
N ASP A 113 -2.29 14.95 6.23
CA ASP A 113 -2.51 14.52 7.61
C ASP A 113 -1.75 15.44 8.57
N ALA A 114 -2.50 16.37 9.17
CA ALA A 114 -2.00 17.31 10.17
C ALA A 114 -1.93 16.72 11.59
N ALA A 115 -2.40 15.48 11.79
CA ALA A 115 -2.33 14.83 13.09
C ALA A 115 -0.91 14.33 13.38
N LYS A 116 -0.64 13.95 14.64
CA LYS A 116 0.66 13.42 15.11
C LYS A 116 1.11 12.15 14.37
N ARG A 117 0.19 11.45 13.70
CA ARG A 117 0.50 10.32 12.82
C ARG A 117 1.47 10.75 11.71
N ALA A 118 1.25 11.93 11.13
CA ALA A 118 2.12 12.60 10.18
C ALA A 118 2.40 11.78 8.90
N TRP A 119 1.34 11.31 8.25
CA TRP A 119 1.42 10.57 6.99
C TRP A 119 1.17 11.42 5.74
N THR A 120 1.33 12.75 5.84
CA THR A 120 1.20 13.65 4.69
C THR A 120 2.16 13.26 3.57
N GLY A 121 1.62 13.01 2.37
CA GLY A 121 2.34 12.49 1.22
C GLY A 121 2.29 10.97 1.06
N GLY A 122 1.76 10.23 2.04
CA GLY A 122 1.42 8.82 1.87
C GLY A 122 0.32 8.61 0.82
N ILE A 123 0.09 7.36 0.40
CA ILE A 123 -0.96 7.03 -0.58
C ILE A 123 -2.04 6.16 0.07
N TYR A 124 -3.27 6.66 0.02
CA TYR A 124 -4.49 5.99 0.46
C TYR A 124 -5.41 5.78 -0.74
N ASP A 125 -6.05 4.62 -0.85
CA ASP A 125 -6.95 4.27 -1.95
C ASP A 125 -8.41 4.49 -1.51
N GLU A 126 -8.83 5.74 -1.59
CA GLU A 126 -10.10 6.25 -1.09
C GLU A 126 -11.29 5.49 -1.68
N GLY A 127 -12.27 5.22 -0.83
CA GLY A 127 -13.47 4.47 -1.20
C GLY A 127 -13.23 3.03 -1.67
N ARG A 128 -11.98 2.53 -1.66
CA ARG A 128 -11.56 1.27 -2.28
C ARG A 128 -10.67 0.41 -1.36
N ARG A 129 -9.34 0.34 -1.54
CA ARG A 129 -8.45 -0.58 -0.79
C ARG A 129 -7.89 -0.03 0.54
N GLY A 130 -8.08 1.25 0.83
CA GLY A 130 -7.50 1.87 2.02
C GLY A 130 -5.99 2.15 1.88
N TRP A 131 -5.20 2.03 2.95
CA TRP A 131 -3.79 2.41 2.93
C TRP A 131 -2.94 1.53 1.98
N LEU A 132 -2.32 2.16 0.98
CA LEU A 132 -1.34 1.52 0.11
C LEU A 132 0.08 1.81 0.59
N CYS A 133 0.39 3.08 0.87
CA CYS A 133 1.73 3.46 1.34
C CYS A 133 1.61 4.39 2.54
N THR A 134 1.83 3.85 3.74
CA THR A 134 2.02 4.65 4.96
C THR A 134 3.44 5.21 4.99
N LEU A 135 3.74 6.09 5.95
CA LEU A 135 5.08 6.65 6.16
C LEU A 135 5.79 6.07 7.39
N ASP A 136 5.30 4.95 7.96
CA ASP A 136 5.88 4.38 9.20
C ASP A 136 7.35 3.98 9.03
N GLU A 137 7.71 3.42 7.87
CA GLU A 137 9.09 3.09 7.50
C GLU A 137 9.84 4.28 6.83
N ASN A 138 9.20 5.44 6.65
CA ASN A 138 9.80 6.63 6.05
C ASN A 138 9.84 7.81 7.05
N LYS A 139 10.80 7.75 7.99
CA LYS A 139 10.99 8.77 9.03
C LYS A 139 11.20 10.19 8.49
N ASN A 140 11.83 10.34 7.33
CA ASN A 140 12.05 11.66 6.71
C ASN A 140 10.76 12.19 6.08
N GLY A 141 9.98 11.33 5.40
CA GLY A 141 8.66 11.68 4.90
C GLY A 141 7.72 12.17 6.01
N ARG A 142 7.74 11.52 7.19
CA ARG A 142 6.94 11.97 8.35
C ARG A 142 7.28 13.36 8.86
N LYS A 143 8.49 13.87 8.57
CA LYS A 143 8.95 15.21 8.95
C LYS A 143 8.78 16.24 7.83
N ALA A 144 8.28 15.81 6.67
CA ALA A 144 8.26 16.65 5.48
C ALA A 144 7.21 17.75 5.56
N PHE A 145 6.04 17.46 6.15
CA PHE A 145 4.97 18.42 6.35
C PHE A 145 5.29 19.41 7.47
N LYS A 146 4.99 20.68 7.22
CA LYS A 146 5.16 21.79 8.15
C LYS A 146 3.79 22.38 8.48
N GLN A 147 3.33 22.15 9.71
CA GLN A 147 2.05 22.67 10.21
C GLN A 147 2.02 24.21 10.12
N ASN A 148 0.88 24.78 9.73
CA ASN A 148 0.64 26.22 9.59
C ASN A 148 1.50 26.96 8.53
N GLU A 149 2.30 26.25 7.75
CA GLU A 149 3.05 26.77 6.61
C GLU A 149 2.44 26.32 5.27
N TRP A 150 2.82 27.01 4.19
CA TRP A 150 2.56 26.51 2.84
C TRP A 150 3.52 25.37 2.53
N ASN A 151 2.97 24.23 2.13
CA ASN A 151 3.70 23.01 1.81
C ASN A 151 3.58 22.73 0.31
N LYS A 152 4.72 22.46 -0.35
CA LYS A 152 4.73 22.08 -1.77
C LYS A 152 4.52 20.58 -1.89
N MET A 153 3.46 20.16 -2.58
CA MET A 153 3.25 18.79 -3.00
C MET A 153 3.68 18.60 -4.45
N ARG A 154 4.34 17.48 -4.72
CA ARG A 154 4.60 16.99 -6.08
C ARG A 154 4.17 15.54 -6.19
N VAL A 155 3.48 15.22 -7.27
CA VAL A 155 3.06 13.85 -7.61
C VAL A 155 3.55 13.53 -9.01
N GLU A 156 4.16 12.36 -9.18
CA GLU A 156 4.52 11.81 -10.48
C GLU A 156 3.76 10.50 -10.67
N ALA A 157 2.78 10.51 -11.56
CA ALA A 157 2.02 9.33 -11.96
C ALA A 157 2.37 9.02 -13.41
N ILE A 158 3.26 8.05 -13.66
CA ILE A 158 3.83 7.76 -14.98
C ILE A 158 3.81 6.24 -15.20
N GLY A 159 3.03 5.78 -16.18
CA GLY A 159 2.64 4.38 -16.30
C GLY A 159 1.97 3.91 -15.01
N ASN A 160 2.37 2.74 -14.50
CA ASN A 160 1.87 2.20 -13.23
C ASN A 160 2.58 2.79 -11.99
N SER A 161 3.64 3.59 -12.18
CA SER A 161 4.40 4.17 -11.06
C SER A 161 3.71 5.43 -10.54
N ILE A 162 3.47 5.50 -9.24
CA ILE A 162 2.97 6.68 -8.55
C ILE A 162 3.93 7.04 -7.41
N LYS A 163 4.49 8.24 -7.46
CA LYS A 163 5.46 8.75 -6.48
C LYS A 163 5.06 10.12 -5.97
N THR A 164 5.38 10.39 -4.71
CA THR A 164 5.00 11.65 -4.05
C THR A 164 6.18 12.29 -3.33
N TRP A 165 6.16 13.62 -3.28
CA TRP A 165 7.08 14.43 -2.49
C TRP A 165 6.33 15.55 -1.79
N ILE A 166 6.74 15.84 -0.56
CA ILE A 166 6.31 17.00 0.22
C ILE A 166 7.54 17.83 0.53
N ASN A 167 7.55 19.11 0.16
CA ASN A 167 8.68 20.02 0.35
C ASN A 167 10.01 19.47 -0.21
N GLY A 168 9.94 18.72 -1.31
CA GLY A 168 11.09 18.07 -1.95
C GLY A 168 11.57 16.77 -1.28
N ILE A 169 10.96 16.36 -0.17
CA ILE A 169 11.26 15.11 0.53
C ILE A 169 10.35 14.02 -0.03
N ALA A 170 10.93 12.89 -0.45
CA ALA A 170 10.17 11.76 -0.99
C ALA A 170 9.31 11.10 0.10
N CYS A 171 8.03 10.86 -0.20
CA CYS A 171 7.06 10.31 0.75
C CYS A 171 6.65 8.89 0.40
N ALA A 172 6.05 8.65 -0.77
CA ALA A 172 5.56 7.35 -1.21
C ALA A 172 6.08 6.94 -2.60
N ASP A 173 6.19 5.63 -2.83
CA ASP A 173 6.55 5.00 -4.11
C ASP A 173 5.75 3.71 -4.24
N ILE A 174 4.74 3.70 -5.12
CA ILE A 174 3.95 2.52 -5.42
C ILE A 174 3.97 2.19 -6.91
N ILE A 175 3.74 0.92 -7.23
CA ILE A 175 3.44 0.44 -8.58
C ILE A 175 2.08 -0.25 -8.54
N ASP A 176 1.11 0.27 -9.30
CA ASP A 176 -0.26 -0.21 -9.29
C ASP A 176 -0.93 0.04 -10.65
N ASP A 177 -1.77 -0.89 -11.10
CA ASP A 177 -2.47 -0.84 -12.38
C ASP A 177 -3.99 -0.78 -12.24
N MET A 178 -4.52 -0.61 -11.02
CA MET A 178 -5.97 -0.68 -10.81
C MET A 178 -6.73 0.45 -11.51
N THR A 179 -6.09 1.61 -11.69
CA THR A 179 -6.63 2.73 -12.47
C THR A 179 -5.49 3.51 -13.11
N SER A 180 -5.47 3.58 -14.45
CA SER A 180 -4.44 4.26 -15.22
C SER A 180 -4.76 5.73 -15.52
N GLU A 181 -6.03 6.11 -15.43
CA GLU A 181 -6.53 7.45 -15.76
C GLU A 181 -7.74 7.82 -14.90
N GLY A 182 -7.83 9.08 -14.50
CA GLY A 182 -9.00 9.61 -13.80
C GLY A 182 -8.85 11.10 -13.49
N PHE A 183 -9.81 11.68 -12.78
CA PHE A 183 -9.73 13.09 -12.40
C PHE A 183 -8.71 13.32 -11.28
N ILE A 184 -8.33 14.58 -11.10
CA ILE A 184 -7.67 15.10 -9.89
C ILE A 184 -8.73 15.77 -9.02
N ALA A 185 -8.67 15.62 -7.71
CA ALA A 185 -9.61 16.29 -6.82
C ALA A 185 -8.98 16.81 -5.53
N LEU A 186 -9.57 17.87 -4.97
CA LEU A 186 -9.20 18.42 -3.67
C LEU A 186 -10.27 18.04 -2.66
N GLN A 187 -9.86 17.41 -1.56
CA GLN A 187 -10.78 16.86 -0.56
C GLN A 187 -10.99 17.83 0.62
N VAL A 188 -12.24 17.99 1.02
CA VAL A 188 -12.59 18.37 2.39
C VAL A 188 -13.18 17.14 3.07
N HIS A 189 -12.48 16.64 4.10
CA HIS A 189 -12.86 15.43 4.80
C HIS A 189 -14.09 15.67 5.68
N SER A 190 -14.95 14.67 5.80
CA SER A 190 -16.11 14.71 6.70
C SER A 190 -15.66 14.84 8.16
N ILE A 191 -16.30 15.74 8.89
CA ILE A 191 -16.09 15.91 10.34
C ILE A 191 -17.22 15.25 11.17
N GLY A 192 -18.15 14.56 10.50
CA GLY A 192 -19.36 14.05 11.15
C GLY A 192 -20.11 15.16 11.89
N ASN A 193 -20.40 14.93 13.17
CA ASN A 193 -21.04 15.91 14.06
C ASN A 193 -20.04 16.63 14.99
N ASN A 194 -18.73 16.54 14.75
CA ASN A 194 -17.73 17.17 15.61
C ASN A 194 -17.71 18.70 15.42
N LYS A 195 -18.43 19.41 16.29
CA LYS A 195 -18.49 20.88 16.29
C LYS A 195 -17.15 21.57 16.48
N ALA A 196 -16.16 20.91 17.10
CA ALA A 196 -14.83 21.50 17.27
C ALA A 196 -14.06 21.63 15.95
N ASP A 197 -14.48 20.89 14.92
CA ASP A 197 -13.86 20.93 13.59
C ASP A 197 -14.71 21.68 12.57
N GLU A 198 -15.88 22.24 12.94
CA GLU A 198 -16.71 23.03 12.02
C GLU A 198 -16.00 24.33 11.63
N GLY A 199 -15.99 24.67 10.33
CA GLY A 199 -15.37 25.88 9.84
C GLY A 199 -13.84 25.80 9.68
N LYS A 200 -13.22 24.66 9.97
CA LYS A 200 -11.78 24.46 9.75
C LYS A 200 -11.43 24.48 8.27
N GLN A 201 -10.28 25.07 7.94
CA GLN A 201 -9.88 25.37 6.57
C GLN A 201 -8.66 24.59 6.10
N ILE A 202 -8.77 24.08 4.88
CA ILE A 202 -7.67 23.62 4.04
C ILE A 202 -7.61 24.50 2.79
N CYS A 203 -6.42 24.96 2.46
CA CYS A 203 -6.17 25.90 1.38
C CYS A 203 -5.25 25.28 0.34
N TRP A 204 -5.52 25.53 -0.94
CA TRP A 204 -4.68 25.12 -2.06
C TRP A 204 -4.43 26.26 -3.03
N LYS A 205 -3.21 26.35 -3.57
CA LYS A 205 -2.87 27.31 -4.63
C LYS A 205 -1.83 26.73 -5.58
N ASN A 206 -1.57 27.43 -6.68
CA ASN A 206 -0.58 27.05 -7.68
C ASN A 206 -0.77 25.62 -8.22
N VAL A 207 -2.02 25.17 -8.35
CA VAL A 207 -2.36 23.83 -8.85
C VAL A 207 -2.09 23.76 -10.36
N ARG A 208 -1.08 22.98 -10.75
CA ARG A 208 -0.59 22.90 -12.12
C ARG A 208 -0.08 21.51 -12.48
N ILE A 209 -0.11 21.17 -13.76
CA ILE A 209 0.19 19.84 -14.27
C ILE A 209 1.09 19.89 -15.52
N ILE A 210 1.96 18.89 -15.70
CA ILE A 210 2.62 18.57 -16.97
C ILE A 210 2.05 17.23 -17.45
N THR A 211 1.60 17.17 -18.70
CA THR A 211 1.07 15.94 -19.34
C THR A 211 1.84 15.53 -20.59
N GLU A 212 2.77 16.37 -21.06
CA GLU A 212 3.56 16.16 -22.27
C GLU A 212 5.02 15.97 -21.89
N ASP A 213 5.69 15.00 -22.53
CA ASP A 213 7.09 14.66 -22.27
C ASP A 213 7.40 14.45 -20.76
N VAL A 214 6.48 13.86 -19.99
CA VAL A 214 6.58 13.77 -18.52
C VAL A 214 7.90 13.15 -18.06
N GLN A 215 8.45 12.22 -18.82
CA GLN A 215 9.72 11.55 -18.56
C GLN A 215 10.93 12.52 -18.57
N LYS A 216 10.87 13.62 -19.34
CA LYS A 216 11.91 14.67 -19.32
C LYS A 216 11.93 15.44 -18.00
N PHE A 217 10.76 15.55 -17.35
CA PHE A 217 10.56 16.35 -16.14
C PHE A 217 10.48 15.49 -14.87
N ALA A 218 10.42 14.17 -15.01
CA ALA A 218 10.35 13.23 -13.89
C ALA A 218 11.59 13.34 -12.98
N THR A 219 11.39 13.13 -11.69
CA THR A 219 12.43 13.29 -10.68
C THR A 219 13.45 12.16 -10.82
N LYS A 220 14.69 12.52 -11.14
CA LYS A 220 15.82 11.58 -11.25
C LYS A 220 16.37 11.25 -9.85
N THR A 221 15.63 10.55 -9.00
CA THR A 221 16.10 10.18 -7.65
C THR A 221 16.27 8.68 -7.46
N LYS A 222 17.40 8.29 -6.84
CA LYS A 222 17.52 7.03 -6.10
C LYS A 222 16.90 7.27 -4.72
N SER A 223 15.61 6.99 -4.56
CA SER A 223 14.95 7.13 -3.26
C SER A 223 15.21 5.89 -2.41
N ASN A 224 15.59 6.09 -1.15
CA ASN A 224 15.81 5.01 -0.17
C ASN A 224 14.53 4.62 0.58
N ILE A 225 13.37 5.15 0.18
CA ILE A 225 12.07 4.81 0.80
C ILE A 225 11.59 3.45 0.25
N PRO A 226 10.76 2.70 1.00
CA PRO A 226 10.15 1.47 0.49
C PRO A 226 9.36 1.71 -0.81
N GLN A 227 9.42 0.74 -1.74
CA GLN A 227 8.52 0.67 -2.88
C GLN A 227 7.53 -0.49 -2.69
N TYR A 228 6.23 -0.21 -2.84
CA TYR A 228 5.18 -1.22 -2.78
C TYR A 228 4.68 -1.54 -4.18
N ASN A 229 4.87 -2.78 -4.62
CA ASN A 229 4.46 -3.24 -5.94
C ASN A 229 3.23 -4.15 -5.83
N TYR A 230 2.09 -3.65 -6.32
CA TYR A 230 0.79 -4.31 -6.33
C TYR A 230 0.49 -5.06 -7.63
N LEU A 231 1.43 -5.09 -8.59
CA LEU A 231 1.26 -5.89 -9.80
C LEU A 231 1.40 -7.38 -9.46
N PRO A 232 0.40 -8.21 -9.79
CA PRO A 232 0.36 -9.60 -9.37
C PRO A 232 1.45 -10.42 -10.05
N ASN A 233 2.22 -11.17 -9.24
CA ASN A 233 3.27 -12.09 -9.72
C ASN A 233 4.35 -11.46 -10.62
N VAL A 234 4.60 -10.16 -10.48
CA VAL A 234 5.65 -9.45 -11.22
C VAL A 234 6.62 -8.78 -10.26
N LEU A 235 7.91 -8.81 -10.61
CA LEU A 235 8.95 -8.02 -9.95
C LEU A 235 9.17 -6.71 -10.69
N SER A 236 9.17 -5.61 -9.96
CA SER A 236 9.62 -4.33 -10.50
C SER A 236 11.12 -4.36 -10.78
N GLU A 237 11.60 -3.45 -11.63
CA GLU A 237 13.05 -3.29 -11.87
C GLU A 237 13.82 -2.95 -10.60
N ARG A 238 13.17 -2.29 -9.63
CA ARG A 238 13.76 -1.99 -8.33
C ARG A 238 13.81 -3.24 -7.45
N GLU A 239 12.72 -4.00 -7.37
CA GLU A 239 12.68 -5.27 -6.63
C GLU A 239 13.78 -6.23 -7.11
N LYS A 240 13.97 -6.35 -8.43
CA LYS A 240 15.06 -7.16 -9.02
C LYS A 240 16.45 -6.68 -8.57
N LYS A 241 16.70 -5.36 -8.62
CA LYS A 241 17.97 -4.75 -8.20
C LYS A 241 18.24 -4.90 -6.71
N GLU A 242 17.19 -4.91 -5.91
CA GLU A 242 17.25 -5.13 -4.46
C GLU A 242 17.31 -6.62 -4.09
N GLY A 243 17.48 -7.52 -5.07
CA GLY A 243 17.69 -8.95 -4.85
C GLY A 243 16.42 -9.75 -4.57
N ARG A 244 15.24 -9.15 -4.75
CA ARG A 244 13.96 -9.84 -4.58
C ARG A 244 13.72 -10.84 -5.73
N LYS A 245 13.14 -11.98 -5.39
CA LYS A 245 12.78 -13.07 -6.31
C LYS A 245 11.32 -13.45 -6.12
N LEU A 246 10.72 -14.01 -7.17
CA LEU A 246 9.45 -14.71 -7.04
C LEU A 246 9.72 -16.08 -6.41
N LEU A 247 9.07 -16.36 -5.29
CA LEU A 247 9.05 -17.67 -4.67
C LEU A 247 8.00 -18.57 -5.35
N TRP A 248 7.02 -17.96 -6.01
CA TRP A 248 6.07 -18.63 -6.91
C TRP A 248 5.95 -17.82 -8.20
N ASP A 249 6.02 -18.50 -9.35
CA ASP A 249 6.11 -17.88 -10.68
C ASP A 249 4.77 -17.41 -11.27
N GLY A 250 3.66 -17.67 -10.57
CA GLY A 250 2.31 -17.33 -11.01
C GLY A 250 1.63 -18.37 -11.89
N LYS A 251 2.29 -19.48 -12.23
CA LYS A 251 1.87 -20.39 -13.31
C LYS A 251 2.08 -21.87 -13.04
N THR A 252 3.17 -22.23 -12.38
CA THR A 252 3.58 -23.63 -12.17
C THR A 252 3.71 -23.95 -10.69
N THR A 253 4.04 -25.19 -10.37
CA THR A 253 4.33 -25.63 -9.00
C THR A 253 5.83 -25.67 -8.70
N GLU A 254 6.66 -25.13 -9.61
CA GLU A 254 8.11 -25.10 -9.48
C GLU A 254 8.54 -24.40 -8.19
N GLY A 255 9.51 -24.99 -7.49
CA GLY A 255 9.97 -24.50 -6.19
C GLY A 255 9.10 -24.91 -5.00
N TRP A 256 8.00 -25.65 -5.22
CA TRP A 256 7.10 -26.14 -4.17
C TRP A 256 6.93 -27.67 -4.22
N ARG A 257 6.81 -28.27 -3.05
CA ARG A 257 6.46 -29.70 -2.89
C ARG A 257 5.55 -29.90 -1.69
N SER A 258 4.94 -31.08 -1.56
CA SER A 258 4.22 -31.43 -0.33
C SER A 258 5.16 -31.43 0.87
N ALA A 259 4.67 -31.05 2.05
CA ALA A 259 5.43 -31.20 3.29
C ALA A 259 5.83 -32.66 3.57
N LYS A 260 5.04 -33.64 3.08
CA LYS A 260 5.18 -35.07 3.36
C LYS A 260 5.66 -35.89 2.15
N SER A 261 6.03 -35.24 1.05
CA SER A 261 6.50 -35.91 -0.17
C SER A 261 7.46 -35.02 -0.97
N GLU A 262 8.28 -35.63 -1.82
CA GLU A 262 9.20 -34.92 -2.72
C GLU A 262 8.49 -34.25 -3.90
N LYS A 263 7.22 -34.57 -4.13
CA LYS A 263 6.41 -34.01 -5.23
C LYS A 263 5.38 -33.03 -4.73
N PHE A 264 4.97 -32.12 -5.60
CA PHE A 264 3.77 -31.30 -5.38
C PHE A 264 2.53 -32.21 -5.26
N PRO A 265 1.55 -31.89 -4.39
CA PRO A 265 0.33 -32.69 -4.25
C PRO A 265 -0.44 -32.86 -5.57
N SER A 266 -0.98 -34.05 -5.82
CA SER A 266 -1.81 -34.32 -7.01
C SER A 266 -3.25 -33.83 -6.88
N GLY A 267 -3.65 -33.31 -5.72
CA GLY A 267 -4.98 -32.80 -5.41
C GLY A 267 -4.95 -31.83 -4.23
N GLY A 268 -6.06 -31.14 -3.99
CA GLY A 268 -6.22 -30.16 -2.90
C GLY A 268 -5.64 -28.77 -3.16
N TRP A 269 -4.91 -28.59 -4.26
CA TRP A 269 -4.36 -27.32 -4.73
C TRP A 269 -4.70 -27.11 -6.21
N GLU A 270 -4.99 -25.87 -6.59
CA GLU A 270 -5.30 -25.49 -7.97
C GLU A 270 -4.63 -24.16 -8.30
N ILE A 271 -4.17 -24.02 -9.55
CA ILE A 271 -3.70 -22.74 -10.09
C ILE A 271 -4.80 -22.18 -10.98
N ALA A 272 -5.38 -21.04 -10.58
CA ALA A 272 -6.48 -20.39 -11.29
C ALA A 272 -6.35 -18.86 -11.18
N ASP A 273 -6.65 -18.15 -12.26
CA ASP A 273 -6.69 -16.68 -12.31
C ASP A 273 -5.43 -15.98 -11.79
N GLY A 274 -4.26 -16.56 -12.08
CA GLY A 274 -2.96 -16.05 -11.61
C GLY A 274 -2.76 -16.17 -10.10
N ALA A 275 -3.46 -17.09 -9.45
CA ALA A 275 -3.32 -17.40 -8.03
C ALA A 275 -3.20 -18.92 -7.80
N LEU A 276 -2.53 -19.28 -6.72
CA LEU A 276 -2.49 -20.63 -6.18
C LEU A 276 -3.55 -20.72 -5.08
N LYS A 277 -4.53 -21.62 -5.19
CA LYS A 277 -5.62 -21.76 -4.22
C LYS A 277 -5.70 -23.16 -3.63
N THR A 278 -6.05 -23.25 -2.35
CA THR A 278 -6.46 -24.49 -1.70
C THR A 278 -7.90 -24.83 -2.10
N LEU A 279 -8.22 -26.11 -2.25
CA LEU A 279 -9.58 -26.57 -2.54
C LEU A 279 -10.34 -26.83 -1.26
N LYS A 280 -11.57 -26.30 -1.17
CA LYS A 280 -12.50 -26.57 -0.08
C LYS A 280 -12.72 -28.08 0.07
N SER A 281 -12.60 -28.57 1.30
CA SER A 281 -12.87 -29.95 1.67
C SER A 281 -13.75 -29.98 2.92
N ASN A 282 -13.54 -30.95 3.81
CA ASN A 282 -14.29 -31.10 5.06
C ASN A 282 -13.75 -30.22 6.22
N GLY A 283 -12.84 -29.27 5.93
CA GLY A 283 -12.30 -28.34 6.94
C GLY A 283 -11.27 -28.94 7.90
N PHE A 284 -10.83 -30.19 7.68
CA PHE A 284 -9.79 -30.80 8.49
C PHE A 284 -8.39 -30.35 8.06
N GLU A 285 -7.51 -30.17 9.05
CA GLU A 285 -6.13 -29.71 8.88
C GLU A 285 -5.28 -30.70 8.05
N SER A 286 -4.76 -30.23 6.93
CA SER A 286 -3.82 -30.93 6.04
C SER A 286 -4.29 -32.33 5.59
N LYS A 287 -5.61 -32.52 5.41
CA LYS A 287 -6.23 -33.82 5.05
C LYS A 287 -6.60 -33.96 3.57
N ASN A 288 -6.60 -32.88 2.79
CA ASN A 288 -6.91 -32.96 1.36
C ASN A 288 -5.62 -33.13 0.56
N GLY A 289 -5.03 -32.02 0.11
CA GLY A 289 -3.71 -32.00 -0.54
C GLY A 289 -2.54 -31.98 0.45
N GLY A 290 -2.82 -31.61 1.71
CA GLY A 290 -1.80 -31.32 2.70
C GLY A 290 -1.04 -30.03 2.40
N ASP A 291 -0.18 -29.65 3.34
CA ASP A 291 0.61 -28.43 3.22
C ASP A 291 1.65 -28.53 2.11
N ILE A 292 1.97 -27.39 1.52
CA ILE A 292 3.10 -27.27 0.59
C ILE A 292 4.21 -26.45 1.21
N ILE A 293 5.44 -26.86 0.95
CA ILE A 293 6.66 -26.18 1.40
C ILE A 293 7.53 -25.82 0.22
N THR A 294 8.35 -24.78 0.40
CA THR A 294 9.43 -24.47 -0.52
C THR A 294 10.40 -25.63 -0.60
N THR A 295 10.96 -25.92 -1.78
CA THR A 295 12.03 -26.93 -1.90
C THR A 295 13.33 -26.50 -1.21
N LYS A 296 13.57 -25.19 -1.15
CA LYS A 296 14.72 -24.55 -0.47
C LYS A 296 14.38 -24.15 0.99
N LYS A 297 15.36 -24.21 1.89
CA LYS A 297 15.33 -23.60 3.24
C LYS A 297 15.86 -22.16 3.21
N TYR A 298 15.35 -21.32 4.10
CA TYR A 298 15.72 -19.91 4.23
C TYR A 298 16.14 -19.57 5.67
N LYS A 299 17.12 -18.68 5.80
CA LYS A 299 17.66 -18.17 7.08
C LYS A 299 17.08 -16.78 7.40
N ASN A 300 17.72 -15.73 6.90
CA ASN A 300 17.25 -14.36 7.02
C ASN A 300 16.54 -13.95 5.72
N PHE A 301 15.35 -13.39 5.83
CA PHE A 301 14.57 -13.02 4.66
C PHE A 301 13.50 -11.98 4.97
N GLU A 302 13.05 -11.32 3.93
CA GLU A 302 11.77 -10.62 3.85
C GLU A 302 10.88 -11.37 2.86
N LEU A 303 9.76 -11.90 3.36
CA LEU A 303 8.74 -12.63 2.59
C LEU A 303 7.52 -11.73 2.44
N LEU A 304 7.00 -11.62 1.22
CA LEU A 304 5.74 -10.98 0.89
C LEU A 304 4.79 -12.01 0.30
N VAL A 305 3.54 -12.02 0.75
CA VAL A 305 2.49 -12.91 0.26
C VAL A 305 1.20 -12.12 0.17
N GLU A 306 0.54 -12.14 -0.99
CA GLU A 306 -0.86 -11.74 -1.07
C GLU A 306 -1.76 -12.95 -0.81
N PHE A 307 -2.74 -12.80 0.07
CA PHE A 307 -3.72 -13.83 0.38
C PHE A 307 -5.16 -13.29 0.33
N LYS A 308 -6.11 -14.15 -0.06
CA LYS A 308 -7.54 -13.86 -0.07
C LYS A 308 -8.30 -15.04 0.52
N VAL A 309 -9.22 -14.74 1.43
CA VAL A 309 -9.95 -15.72 2.22
C VAL A 309 -11.42 -15.79 1.84
N THR A 310 -12.03 -16.95 2.07
CA THR A 310 -13.49 -17.15 2.01
C THR A 310 -14.11 -17.15 3.42
N GLU A 311 -15.44 -17.04 3.51
CA GLU A 311 -16.14 -16.99 4.80
C GLU A 311 -15.81 -18.22 5.67
N GLY A 312 -15.40 -17.97 6.92
CA GLY A 312 -15.02 -19.00 7.88
C GLY A 312 -13.75 -19.76 7.53
N SER A 313 -12.92 -19.28 6.59
CA SER A 313 -11.71 -20.02 6.19
C SER A 313 -10.57 -19.92 7.22
N ASN A 314 -9.69 -20.92 7.16
CA ASN A 314 -8.47 -21.05 7.96
C ASN A 314 -7.32 -21.50 7.04
N SER A 315 -6.14 -20.95 7.25
CA SER A 315 -4.87 -21.31 6.62
C SER A 315 -3.72 -20.61 7.38
N GLY A 316 -2.52 -20.63 6.84
CA GLY A 316 -1.36 -19.99 7.46
C GLY A 316 -0.16 -19.94 6.54
N ILE A 317 0.71 -18.98 6.80
CA ILE A 317 2.06 -18.90 6.22
C ILE A 317 3.04 -19.29 7.32
N LYS A 318 3.70 -20.45 7.20
CA LYS A 318 4.67 -20.89 8.20
C LYS A 318 6.10 -20.68 7.74
N TYR A 319 6.99 -20.51 8.71
CA TYR A 319 8.42 -20.33 8.54
C TYR A 319 9.19 -20.97 9.70
N PHE A 320 10.50 -21.16 9.52
CA PHE A 320 11.29 -22.11 10.33
C PHE A 320 10.71 -23.52 10.32
N VAL A 321 10.11 -23.91 9.20
CA VAL A 321 9.44 -25.20 9.09
C VAL A 321 10.45 -26.30 8.96
N ASP A 322 10.29 -27.32 9.80
CA ASP A 322 10.97 -28.60 9.69
C ASP A 322 9.92 -29.70 9.43
N PRO A 323 9.84 -30.23 8.19
CA PRO A 323 8.86 -31.24 7.83
C PRO A 323 9.10 -32.58 8.55
N ASP A 324 10.29 -32.82 9.10
CA ASP A 324 10.62 -34.10 9.75
C ASP A 324 10.14 -34.19 11.21
N LEU A 325 9.74 -33.07 11.83
CA LEU A 325 9.27 -33.04 13.21
C LEU A 325 7.89 -33.71 13.39
N ASN A 326 6.94 -33.44 12.49
CA ASN A 326 5.62 -34.06 12.53
C ASN A 326 5.45 -35.07 11.38
N LYS A 327 5.75 -36.34 11.67
CA LYS A 327 5.51 -37.47 10.76
C LYS A 327 4.09 -38.05 10.87
N GLY A 328 3.27 -37.54 11.80
CA GLY A 328 1.91 -37.97 12.04
C GLY A 328 0.87 -37.20 11.21
N GLU A 329 -0.34 -37.12 11.75
CA GLU A 329 -1.42 -36.33 11.15
C GLU A 329 -1.24 -34.82 11.40
N GLY A 330 -1.91 -33.99 10.59
CA GLY A 330 -1.88 -32.53 10.71
C GLY A 330 -0.71 -31.87 10.00
N SER A 331 -0.55 -30.57 10.27
CA SER A 331 0.38 -29.68 9.59
C SER A 331 1.83 -29.85 10.03
N ALA A 332 2.78 -29.46 9.17
CA ALA A 332 4.19 -29.41 9.54
C ALA A 332 4.48 -28.34 10.60
N ILE A 333 5.55 -28.55 11.37
CA ILE A 333 5.88 -27.73 12.54
C ILE A 333 6.75 -26.54 12.13
N GLY A 334 6.33 -25.33 12.51
CA GLY A 334 7.04 -24.06 12.33
C GLY A 334 6.27 -22.91 12.98
N CYS A 335 6.87 -21.72 13.03
CA CYS A 335 6.18 -20.49 13.39
C CYS A 335 5.16 -20.12 12.31
N GLU A 336 4.04 -19.51 12.67
CA GLU A 336 2.90 -19.32 11.78
C GLU A 336 2.37 -17.89 11.83
N PHE A 337 2.33 -17.22 10.68
CA PHE A 337 1.43 -16.10 10.44
C PHE A 337 0.05 -16.67 10.14
N GLN A 338 -0.89 -16.43 11.05
CA GLN A 338 -2.23 -16.98 10.93
C GLN A 338 -3.03 -16.32 9.80
N ILE A 339 -3.73 -17.11 8.98
CA ILE A 339 -4.73 -16.63 8.00
C ILE A 339 -6.10 -17.15 8.42
N LEU A 340 -7.01 -16.25 8.78
CA LEU A 340 -8.29 -16.64 9.35
C LEU A 340 -9.39 -15.63 9.01
N ASP A 341 -10.62 -16.11 8.82
CA ASP A 341 -11.80 -15.27 9.04
C ASP A 341 -12.13 -15.22 10.54
N ASP A 342 -11.62 -14.19 11.21
CA ASP A 342 -11.80 -13.95 12.65
C ASP A 342 -13.27 -13.87 13.08
N GLU A 343 -14.17 -13.43 12.19
CA GLU A 343 -15.58 -13.21 12.54
C GLU A 343 -16.35 -14.53 12.61
N LYS A 344 -15.93 -15.52 11.80
CA LYS A 344 -16.70 -16.74 11.56
C LYS A 344 -16.01 -18.01 12.04
N HIS A 345 -14.69 -18.10 11.94
CA HIS A 345 -13.99 -19.33 12.29
C HIS A 345 -13.89 -19.49 13.82
N PRO A 346 -14.27 -20.65 14.40
CA PRO A 346 -14.33 -20.83 15.86
C PRO A 346 -12.98 -20.67 16.56
N ASP A 347 -11.88 -21.02 15.89
CA ASP A 347 -10.53 -20.94 16.47
C ASP A 347 -10.10 -19.51 16.85
N ALA A 348 -10.72 -18.48 16.25
CA ALA A 348 -10.53 -17.09 16.64
C ALA A 348 -10.82 -16.84 18.14
N LYS A 349 -11.67 -17.68 18.75
CA LYS A 349 -12.11 -17.58 20.16
C LYS A 349 -11.40 -18.55 21.09
N LEU A 350 -10.58 -19.47 20.57
CA LEU A 350 -9.94 -20.52 21.37
C LEU A 350 -8.56 -20.12 21.91
N GLY A 351 -7.98 -19.05 21.39
CA GLY A 351 -6.68 -18.54 21.83
C GLY A 351 -6.72 -17.74 23.13
N VAL A 352 -5.54 -17.37 23.63
CA VAL A 352 -5.38 -16.43 24.75
C VAL A 352 -5.30 -15.01 24.19
N LYS A 353 -6.22 -14.14 24.59
CA LYS A 353 -6.28 -12.73 24.15
C LYS A 353 -6.24 -12.58 22.61
N GLY A 354 -6.84 -13.52 21.88
CA GLY A 354 -6.92 -13.48 20.42
C GLY A 354 -5.64 -13.88 19.68
N ASN A 355 -4.71 -14.60 20.32
CA ASN A 355 -3.45 -15.06 19.70
C ASN A 355 -3.61 -16.12 18.60
N ARG A 356 -4.85 -16.47 18.22
CA ARG A 356 -5.20 -17.33 17.08
C ARG A 356 -5.94 -16.59 15.97
N THR A 357 -5.97 -15.26 16.01
CA THR A 357 -6.62 -14.43 14.99
C THR A 357 -5.66 -14.07 13.85
N VAL A 358 -6.19 -13.65 12.69
CA VAL A 358 -5.40 -13.31 11.49
C VAL A 358 -4.20 -12.39 11.78
N GLY A 359 -3.05 -12.72 11.21
CA GLY A 359 -1.78 -11.99 11.39
C GLY A 359 -1.02 -12.29 12.69
N SER A 360 -1.64 -12.97 13.65
CA SER A 360 -0.98 -13.37 14.90
C SER A 360 0.19 -14.31 14.62
N LEU A 361 1.14 -14.38 15.56
CA LEU A 361 1.99 -15.55 15.69
C LEU A 361 1.17 -16.62 16.41
N TYR A 362 0.67 -17.60 15.65
CA TYR A 362 -0.37 -18.53 16.09
C TYR A 362 -0.09 -19.12 17.49
N ASP A 363 -1.06 -19.02 18.40
CA ASP A 363 -1.02 -19.51 19.78
C ASP A 363 0.09 -18.92 20.68
N LEU A 364 0.84 -17.92 20.19
CA LEU A 364 1.95 -17.28 20.91
C LEU A 364 1.69 -15.79 21.12
N ILE A 365 1.62 -14.99 20.06
CA ILE A 365 1.55 -13.51 20.15
C ILE A 365 0.37 -12.99 19.33
N PRO A 366 -0.62 -12.32 19.95
CA PRO A 366 -1.77 -11.77 19.23
C PRO A 366 -1.36 -10.59 18.34
N ALA A 367 -1.89 -10.57 17.12
CA ALA A 367 -1.76 -9.44 16.23
C ALA A 367 -2.53 -8.22 16.73
N VAL A 368 -1.85 -7.07 16.78
CA VAL A 368 -2.43 -5.76 17.12
C VAL A 368 -2.50 -4.87 15.89
N ASN A 369 -3.32 -3.82 15.93
CA ASN A 369 -3.41 -2.81 14.86
C ASN A 369 -3.71 -3.40 13.45
N LYS A 370 -4.47 -4.50 13.41
CA LYS A 370 -4.85 -5.19 12.18
C LYS A 370 -5.62 -4.26 11.22
N ARG A 371 -5.31 -4.37 9.92
CA ARG A 371 -6.02 -3.68 8.82
C ARG A 371 -6.48 -4.70 7.79
N PHE A 372 -7.30 -5.65 8.22
CA PHE A 372 -7.80 -6.70 7.33
C PHE A 372 -8.79 -6.11 6.32
N SER A 373 -8.59 -6.40 5.03
CA SER A 373 -9.41 -5.88 3.93
C SER A 373 -10.82 -6.50 3.90
N GLY A 374 -11.02 -7.63 4.58
CA GLY A 374 -12.27 -8.37 4.58
C GLY A 374 -12.21 -9.68 3.78
N VAL A 375 -13.24 -10.50 3.95
CA VAL A 375 -13.46 -11.73 3.18
C VAL A 375 -13.68 -11.38 1.70
N GLY A 376 -13.08 -12.15 0.80
CA GLY A 376 -13.15 -11.92 -0.65
C GLY A 376 -12.19 -10.85 -1.18
N GLU A 377 -11.50 -10.11 -0.31
CA GLU A 377 -10.53 -9.09 -0.68
C GLU A 377 -9.09 -9.59 -0.52
N TRP A 378 -8.18 -9.08 -1.36
CA TRP A 378 -6.75 -9.38 -1.24
C TRP A 378 -6.12 -8.62 -0.07
N ASN A 379 -5.28 -9.33 0.68
CA ASN A 379 -4.54 -8.86 1.84
C ASN A 379 -3.05 -9.15 1.65
N HIS A 380 -2.19 -8.30 2.19
CA HIS A 380 -0.74 -8.43 2.09
C HIS A 380 -0.16 -8.84 3.45
N ALA A 381 0.42 -10.02 3.51
CA ALA A 381 1.28 -10.44 4.61
C ALA A 381 2.74 -10.11 4.26
N ARG A 382 3.46 -9.51 5.21
CA ARG A 382 4.93 -9.36 5.14
C ARG A 382 5.55 -9.91 6.40
N ILE A 383 6.48 -10.83 6.23
CA ILE A 383 7.21 -11.49 7.32
C ILE A 383 8.68 -11.16 7.15
N ILE A 384 9.29 -10.55 8.17
CA ILE A 384 10.71 -10.23 8.18
C ILE A 384 11.37 -11.11 9.22
N VAL A 385 12.41 -11.83 8.82
CA VAL A 385 13.28 -12.62 9.68
C VAL A 385 14.70 -12.08 9.53
N ASN A 386 15.26 -11.53 10.61
CA ASN A 386 16.62 -11.02 10.62
C ASN A 386 17.35 -11.49 11.89
N GLY A 387 18.08 -12.61 11.78
CA GLY A 387 18.68 -13.26 12.93
C GLY A 387 17.60 -13.82 13.85
N ASN A 388 17.52 -13.32 15.09
CA ASN A 388 16.49 -13.70 16.06
C ASN A 388 15.25 -12.81 16.00
N HIS A 389 15.37 -11.61 15.42
CA HIS A 389 14.30 -10.64 15.30
C HIS A 389 13.31 -11.07 14.21
N VAL A 390 12.02 -11.01 14.51
CA VAL A 390 10.95 -11.33 13.56
C VAL A 390 9.81 -10.33 13.66
N GLU A 391 9.26 -9.98 12.51
CA GLU A 391 8.10 -9.10 12.40
C GLU A 391 7.03 -9.70 11.51
N HIS A 392 5.76 -9.52 11.87
CA HIS A 392 4.62 -9.67 10.98
C HIS A 392 4.04 -8.30 10.67
N TRP A 393 3.72 -8.10 9.41
CA TRP A 393 3.01 -6.93 8.90
C TRP A 393 1.79 -7.38 8.11
N MET A 394 0.69 -6.65 8.27
CA MET A 394 -0.54 -6.85 7.50
C MET A 394 -0.98 -5.55 6.86
N ASN A 395 -1.12 -5.54 5.53
CA ASN A 395 -1.53 -4.38 4.73
C ASN A 395 -0.75 -3.10 5.06
N GLY A 396 0.56 -3.23 5.28
CA GLY A 396 1.47 -2.11 5.57
C GLY A 396 1.59 -1.71 7.04
N PHE A 397 0.96 -2.43 7.97
CA PHE A 397 1.00 -2.15 9.41
C PHE A 397 1.68 -3.28 10.15
N LYS A 398 2.64 -2.96 11.03
CA LYS A 398 3.28 -3.97 11.90
C LYS A 398 2.26 -4.46 12.92
N VAL A 399 2.05 -5.77 12.97
CA VAL A 399 1.05 -6.41 13.85
C VAL A 399 1.66 -7.32 14.91
N VAL A 400 2.86 -7.87 14.68
CA VAL A 400 3.63 -8.67 15.64
C VAL A 400 5.13 -8.35 15.49
N GLU A 401 5.86 -8.36 16.60
CA GLU A 401 7.31 -8.21 16.67
C GLU A 401 7.85 -9.01 17.85
N TYR A 402 8.92 -9.80 17.65
CA TYR A 402 9.49 -10.63 18.71
C TYR A 402 10.95 -11.04 18.45
N GLU A 403 11.62 -11.49 19.51
CA GLU A 403 13.01 -11.97 19.50
C GLU A 403 13.08 -13.43 19.96
N ARG A 404 13.47 -14.32 19.05
CA ARG A 404 13.62 -15.77 19.32
C ARG A 404 14.87 -16.09 20.13
N GLY A 405 14.88 -17.27 20.76
CA GLY A 405 16.02 -17.76 21.55
C GLY A 405 16.26 -17.02 22.87
N THR A 406 15.41 -16.06 23.22
CA THR A 406 15.44 -15.36 24.52
C THR A 406 14.76 -16.18 25.62
N GLN A 407 15.00 -15.84 26.89
CA GLN A 407 14.27 -16.44 28.01
C GLN A 407 12.75 -16.18 27.90
N MET A 408 12.37 -14.98 27.45
CA MET A 408 10.97 -14.63 27.20
C MET A 408 10.34 -15.50 26.12
N TRP A 409 11.06 -15.73 25.01
CA TRP A 409 10.62 -16.64 23.94
C TRP A 409 10.38 -18.05 24.46
N ARG A 410 11.35 -18.64 25.15
CA ARG A 410 11.25 -20.01 25.65
C ARG A 410 10.12 -20.17 26.67
N ALA A 411 9.94 -19.18 27.56
CA ALA A 411 8.82 -19.16 28.49
C ALA A 411 7.47 -19.08 27.76
N LEU A 412 7.35 -18.24 26.74
CA LEU A 412 6.14 -18.12 25.93
C LEU A 412 5.80 -19.45 25.22
N VAL A 413 6.80 -20.08 24.59
CA VAL A 413 6.66 -21.39 23.93
C VAL A 413 6.20 -22.46 24.91
N ALA A 414 6.77 -22.51 26.12
CA ALA A 414 6.41 -23.50 27.14
C ALA A 414 4.94 -23.45 27.59
N TYR A 415 4.25 -22.31 27.42
CA TYR A 415 2.82 -22.15 27.71
C TYR A 415 1.89 -22.42 26.51
N SER A 416 2.44 -22.56 25.30
CA SER A 416 1.68 -22.71 24.06
C SER A 416 1.47 -24.17 23.65
N LYS A 417 0.73 -24.38 22.56
CA LYS A 417 0.61 -25.68 21.87
C LYS A 417 1.95 -26.27 21.41
N TYR A 418 3.03 -25.48 21.39
CA TYR A 418 4.34 -25.90 20.93
C TYR A 418 5.27 -26.37 22.06
N LYS A 419 4.81 -26.40 23.31
CA LYS A 419 5.61 -26.78 24.49
C LYS A 419 6.33 -28.13 24.39
N ASP A 420 5.79 -29.06 23.61
CA ASP A 420 6.32 -30.42 23.45
C ASP A 420 7.36 -30.53 22.32
N TRP A 421 7.66 -29.43 21.61
CA TRP A 421 8.68 -29.36 20.56
C TRP A 421 9.97 -28.72 21.08
N PRO A 422 11.04 -29.51 21.33
CA PRO A 422 12.30 -28.98 21.82
C PRO A 422 12.87 -27.93 20.86
N ASN A 423 13.31 -26.79 21.41
CA ASN A 423 13.89 -25.67 20.64
C ASN A 423 12.96 -25.13 19.54
N PHE A 424 11.65 -25.18 19.73
CA PHE A 424 10.67 -24.65 18.77
C PHE A 424 11.02 -23.23 18.29
N GLY A 425 11.07 -23.05 16.98
CA GLY A 425 11.39 -21.78 16.31
C GLY A 425 12.84 -21.31 16.44
N GLU A 426 13.73 -22.06 17.10
CA GLU A 426 15.13 -21.64 17.30
C GLU A 426 16.10 -22.18 16.23
N SER A 427 15.59 -22.95 15.24
CA SER A 427 16.40 -23.36 14.09
C SER A 427 16.89 -22.14 13.30
N PRO A 428 18.17 -22.13 12.85
CA PRO A 428 18.72 -21.00 12.10
C PRO A 428 18.08 -20.86 10.71
N GLU A 429 17.58 -21.95 10.14
CA GLU A 429 16.90 -21.96 8.85
C GLU A 429 15.72 -22.93 8.87
N GLY A 430 14.80 -22.75 7.94
CA GLY A 430 13.72 -23.71 7.70
C GLY A 430 12.99 -23.43 6.40
N HIS A 431 12.04 -24.28 6.06
CA HIS A 431 11.20 -24.06 4.89
C HIS A 431 10.17 -22.95 5.15
N ILE A 432 9.66 -22.39 4.06
CA ILE A 432 8.43 -21.58 4.07
C ILE A 432 7.29 -22.50 3.63
N LEU A 433 6.12 -22.36 4.25
CA LEU A 433 4.97 -23.23 4.04
C LEU A 433 3.70 -22.42 3.81
N LEU A 434 2.84 -22.93 2.92
CA LEU A 434 1.44 -22.52 2.82
C LEU A 434 0.54 -23.68 3.28
N GLN A 435 -0.35 -23.39 4.23
CA GLN A 435 -1.16 -24.41 4.89
C GLN A 435 -2.42 -24.72 4.10
N GLU A 436 -2.74 -26.02 4.00
CA GLU A 436 -4.04 -26.49 3.53
C GLU A 436 -4.87 -26.91 4.76
N HIS A 437 -5.97 -26.22 5.04
CA HIS A 437 -6.81 -26.48 6.22
C HIS A 437 -8.28 -26.79 5.85
N GLY A 438 -8.50 -27.31 4.64
CA GLY A 438 -9.83 -27.70 4.15
C GLY A 438 -10.77 -26.57 3.78
N PHE A 439 -10.26 -25.33 3.70
CA PHE A 439 -10.98 -24.16 3.20
C PHE A 439 -10.35 -23.63 1.93
N GLU A 440 -11.13 -22.89 1.15
CA GLU A 440 -10.63 -22.17 -0.01
C GLU A 440 -9.94 -20.87 0.42
N VAL A 441 -8.63 -20.81 0.19
CA VAL A 441 -7.76 -19.64 0.40
C VAL A 441 -6.88 -19.49 -0.83
N TRP A 442 -6.72 -18.26 -1.29
CA TRP A 442 -6.00 -17.93 -2.50
C TRP A 442 -4.70 -17.21 -2.14
N PHE A 443 -3.62 -17.52 -2.86
CA PHE A 443 -2.31 -16.94 -2.70
C PHE A 443 -1.78 -16.42 -4.03
N ARG A 444 -1.12 -15.27 -4.03
CA ARG A 444 -0.36 -14.77 -5.19
C ARG A 444 0.77 -13.84 -4.74
N SER A 445 1.54 -13.35 -5.71
CA SER A 445 2.62 -12.38 -5.46
C SER A 445 3.59 -12.85 -4.36
N ILE A 446 3.89 -14.15 -4.32
CA ILE A 446 4.75 -14.74 -3.30
C ILE A 446 6.19 -14.37 -3.66
N LYS A 447 6.76 -13.40 -2.94
CA LYS A 447 8.07 -12.82 -3.22
C LYS A 447 8.97 -12.95 -2.00
N ILE A 448 10.26 -13.17 -2.24
CA ILE A 448 11.25 -13.27 -1.16
C ILE A 448 12.51 -12.46 -1.49
N ARG A 449 13.08 -11.84 -0.47
CA ARG A 449 14.41 -11.23 -0.50
C ARG A 449 15.23 -11.78 0.67
N GLU A 450 16.32 -12.47 0.39
CA GLU A 450 17.27 -12.93 1.41
C GLU A 450 18.05 -11.71 1.96
N LEU A 451 18.29 -11.65 3.28
CA LEU A 451 18.86 -10.49 3.98
C LEU A 451 20.30 -10.70 4.46
#